data_AF-A0A1F7BEC1-F1
#
_entry.id   AF-A0A1F7BEC1-F1
#
_cell.length_a   1.000
_cell.length_b   1.000
_cell.length_c   1.000
_cell.angle_alpha   90.00
_cell.angle_beta   90.00
_cell.angle_gamma   90.00
#
_symmetry.space_group_name_H-M   'P 1'
#
loop_
_entity.id
_entity.type
_entity.pdbx_description
1 polymer ?
#
loop_
_entity_poly.entity_id
_entity_poly.type
_entity_poly.pdbx_seq_one_letter_code
_entity_poly.pdbx_strand_id
1 'polypeptide(L)'
;MNKQKKKKITTKHHVRIPRRILGAALFAALIAPPAAVTAPVPPEPYTQEFMITAYYSPLPSQCCYVKGTYAADMILNGQGIAGADGTAVYPGMAAAPKTYDFGTRIILPGIGNVTVHDRGGAINELSTGIHRLDLWVGHGEEGLARALAFGVQHVKGTVYPPGSDQPGESLTFENFSSPLALLHPFLAEEPDLLSLHPKLGETSVSVQLLQEHLRDLGYFRDAISGLFGPVTQTSLQAFQKDFLIEESSEELLEKTAAYLIAAKRRKDATPLAMIVERGSPPEVIFKAKRTLRFLGYYKGRTNGMYDDQLFNAILAFQKDHQLVGSATDSGAGRIGPLTKKKLVTSWQRKHVARSAERLLALKKIESLLSERGDIPDSFLAEGDKGSDVRKLQVLLRDRGFFPADRVSGLFGTVTRDALITYQLDAKIIEKISDKGAGFFGPATLAAMKRQLRNNLYKVVRGAGWNAI
;
A
#
# COMPACT_ATOMS: atom_id res chain seq x y z
N MET A 1 43.90 -30.86 -15.21
CA MET A 1 44.34 -29.69 -14.41
C MET A 1 43.50 -28.48 -14.81
N ASN A 2 42.39 -28.20 -14.12
CA ASN A 2 41.73 -26.89 -13.92
C ASN A 2 40.30 -27.07 -13.40
N LYS A 3 40.14 -27.07 -12.07
CA LYS A 3 38.85 -26.92 -11.38
C LYS A 3 38.55 -25.42 -11.25
N GLN A 4 37.71 -24.87 -12.12
CA GLN A 4 37.16 -23.53 -11.91
C GLN A 4 36.07 -23.58 -10.81
N LYS A 5 36.43 -23.11 -9.62
CA LYS A 5 35.53 -22.84 -8.50
C LYS A 5 34.51 -21.77 -8.90
N LYS A 6 33.24 -22.14 -9.10
CA LYS A 6 32.13 -21.19 -9.07
C LYS A 6 31.94 -20.69 -7.63
N LYS A 7 32.43 -19.47 -7.34
CA LYS A 7 32.08 -18.74 -6.11
C LYS A 7 30.58 -18.43 -6.13
N LYS A 8 29.80 -19.11 -5.28
CA LYS A 8 28.44 -18.68 -4.92
C LYS A 8 28.58 -17.40 -4.11
N ILE A 9 28.21 -16.27 -4.71
CA ILE A 9 28.01 -15.01 -3.98
C ILE A 9 26.66 -15.15 -3.26
N THR A 10 26.70 -15.56 -2.00
CA THR A 10 25.55 -15.46 -1.10
C THR A 10 25.55 -14.06 -0.50
N THR A 11 24.79 -13.15 -1.09
CA THR A 11 24.45 -11.88 -0.44
C THR A 11 23.50 -12.18 0.72
N LYS A 12 24.05 -12.34 1.92
CA LYS A 12 23.28 -12.25 3.17
C LYS A 12 22.82 -10.81 3.31
N HIS A 13 21.59 -10.51 2.90
CA HIS A 13 20.93 -9.28 3.34
C HIS A 13 20.61 -9.44 4.82
N HIS A 14 21.51 -8.95 5.67
CA HIS A 14 21.18 -8.68 7.05
C HIS A 14 20.10 -7.61 7.07
N VAL A 15 18.88 -8.01 7.42
CA VAL A 15 17.79 -7.11 7.78
C VAL A 15 18.22 -6.35 9.04
N ARG A 16 18.83 -5.18 8.83
CA ARG A 16 18.97 -4.17 9.87
C ARG A 16 17.64 -3.44 9.92
N ILE A 17 16.81 -3.77 10.89
CA ILE A 17 15.70 -2.90 11.31
C ILE A 17 16.32 -1.53 11.61
N PRO A 18 15.98 -0.46 10.88
CA PRO A 18 16.54 0.85 11.15
C PRO A 18 16.08 1.33 12.54
N ARG A 19 16.98 1.27 13.52
CA ARG A 19 16.84 1.99 14.80
C ARG A 19 17.05 3.49 14.56
N ARG A 20 16.17 4.17 13.83
CA ARG A 20 16.06 5.64 13.78
C ARG A 20 14.65 6.10 13.36
N ILE A 21 13.70 6.00 14.29
CA ILE A 21 12.61 6.99 14.42
C ILE A 21 12.82 7.69 15.77
N LEU A 22 14.04 8.16 16.00
CA LEU A 22 14.34 9.20 16.98
C LEU A 22 14.88 10.34 16.13
N GLY A 23 14.05 11.35 15.84
CA GLY A 23 14.50 12.51 15.09
C GLY A 23 13.49 13.25 14.21
N ALA A 24 12.20 12.93 14.24
CA ALA A 24 11.17 13.89 13.84
C ALA A 24 10.54 14.41 15.13
N ALA A 25 10.99 15.58 15.60
CA ALA A 25 10.43 16.28 16.74
C ALA A 25 9.06 16.87 16.41
N LEU A 26 8.10 16.01 16.04
CA LEU A 26 6.68 16.30 16.16
C LEU A 26 6.12 15.30 17.16
N PHE A 27 5.10 15.72 17.91
CA PHE A 27 4.53 15.01 19.06
C PHE A 27 5.29 15.26 20.36
N ALA A 28 5.22 16.51 20.83
CA ALA A 28 5.37 16.79 22.25
C ALA A 28 4.29 16.02 23.02
N ALA A 29 4.72 14.94 23.65
CA ALA A 29 4.00 14.26 24.71
C ALA A 29 3.78 15.23 25.88
N LEU A 30 2.54 15.22 26.36
CA LEU A 30 2.03 15.62 27.67
C LEU A 30 3.09 16.03 28.72
N ILE A 31 3.10 17.32 29.03
CA ILE A 31 3.25 17.79 30.41
C ILE A 31 2.08 18.75 30.62
N ALA A 32 1.14 18.39 31.50
CA ALA A 32 0.13 19.32 31.98
C ALA A 32 0.81 20.30 32.96
N PRO A 33 0.89 21.61 32.67
CA PRO A 33 1.27 22.59 33.67
C PRO A 33 0.04 22.91 34.56
N PRO A 34 0.25 23.44 35.76
CA PRO A 34 -0.85 23.88 36.62
C PRO A 34 -1.60 25.03 35.94
N ALA A 35 -2.87 25.18 36.30
CA ALA A 35 -3.79 26.17 35.74
C ALA A 35 -3.13 27.56 35.62
N ALA A 36 -3.01 28.06 34.39
CA ALA A 36 -2.64 29.44 34.13
C ALA A 36 -3.81 30.35 34.53
N VAL A 37 -3.49 31.42 35.25
CA VAL A 37 -4.43 32.48 35.60
C VAL A 37 -4.80 33.20 34.31
N THR A 38 -6.05 33.06 33.86
CA THR A 38 -6.57 33.71 32.65
C THR A 38 -6.63 35.21 32.87
N ALA A 39 -5.67 35.94 32.31
CA ALA A 39 -5.82 37.38 32.11
C ALA A 39 -6.97 37.61 31.11
N PRO A 40 -7.80 38.65 31.28
CA PRO A 40 -8.87 38.95 30.34
C PRO A 40 -8.30 39.26 28.96
N VAL A 41 -8.88 38.65 27.92
CA VAL A 41 -8.47 38.84 26.51
C VAL A 41 -8.74 40.30 26.12
N PRO A 42 -7.75 41.05 25.60
CA PRO A 42 -7.96 42.40 25.13
C PRO A 42 -9.02 42.44 24.01
N PRO A 43 -9.94 43.42 23.99
CA PRO A 43 -10.91 43.57 22.90
C PRO A 43 -10.28 44.17 21.63
N GLU A 44 -9.13 44.85 21.77
CA GLU A 44 -8.36 45.45 20.68
C GLU A 44 -7.25 44.50 20.19
N PRO A 45 -6.77 44.66 18.95
CA PRO A 45 -5.69 43.84 18.42
C PRO A 45 -4.41 43.92 19.26
N TYR A 46 -3.76 42.78 19.48
CA TYR A 46 -2.56 42.68 20.33
C TYR A 46 -1.55 41.67 19.79
N THR A 47 -0.29 41.80 20.19
CA THR A 47 0.77 40.86 19.77
C THR A 47 0.92 39.70 20.75
N GLN A 48 1.19 38.50 20.22
CA GLN A 48 1.43 37.29 21.01
C GLN A 48 2.53 36.44 20.37
N GLU A 49 3.37 35.82 21.21
CA GLU A 49 4.36 34.82 20.78
C GLU A 49 3.69 33.45 20.62
N PHE A 50 3.88 32.84 19.45
CA PHE A 50 3.32 31.54 19.11
C PHE A 50 4.38 30.50 18.77
N MET A 51 4.19 29.28 19.28
CA MET A 51 4.82 28.07 18.75
C MET A 51 3.81 27.37 17.84
N ILE A 52 4.12 27.27 16.56
CA ILE A 52 3.18 26.87 15.52
C ILE A 52 3.62 25.55 14.93
N THR A 53 2.72 24.58 14.93
CA THR A 53 2.86 23.32 14.19
C THR A 53 1.84 23.26 13.05
N ALA A 54 1.91 22.20 12.26
CA ALA A 54 0.91 21.92 11.25
C ALA A 54 0.41 20.49 11.39
N TYR A 55 -0.89 20.31 11.12
CA TYR A 55 -1.55 19.01 11.05
C TYR A 55 -2.21 18.83 9.69
N TYR A 56 -2.49 17.58 9.35
CA TYR A 56 -3.11 17.19 8.09
C TYR A 56 -4.24 16.21 8.35
N SER A 57 -5.10 16.05 7.37
CA SER A 57 -6.21 15.10 7.42
C SER A 57 -5.82 13.82 6.70
N PRO A 58 -5.54 12.71 7.41
CA PRO A 58 -5.19 11.45 6.77
C PRO A 58 -6.35 10.94 5.91
N LEU A 59 -6.04 10.30 4.79
CA LEU A 59 -7.01 9.59 3.96
C LEU A 59 -6.79 8.08 4.07
N PRO A 60 -7.84 7.26 3.91
CA PRO A 60 -7.68 5.82 3.80
C PRO A 60 -6.89 5.47 2.53
N SER A 61 -6.25 4.29 2.52
CA SER A 61 -5.57 3.73 1.35
C SER A 61 -4.43 4.59 0.77
N GLN A 62 -3.76 5.36 1.63
CA GLN A 62 -2.56 6.12 1.28
C GLN A 62 -1.30 5.34 1.69
N CYS A 63 -0.15 5.62 1.08
CA CYS A 63 1.08 4.84 1.32
C CYS A 63 1.59 4.93 2.75
N CYS A 64 1.35 6.09 3.38
CA CYS A 64 2.21 6.60 4.41
C CYS A 64 1.40 7.20 5.53
N TYR A 65 1.66 6.70 6.74
CA TYR A 65 1.04 7.16 7.98
C TYR A 65 2.13 7.38 9.01
N VAL A 66 2.07 8.48 9.75
CA VAL A 66 3.07 8.84 10.77
C VAL A 66 3.11 7.82 11.89
N LYS A 67 1.95 7.32 12.31
CA LYS A 67 1.76 6.25 13.30
C LYS A 67 1.62 4.88 12.66
N GLY A 68 1.86 4.77 11.35
CA GLY A 68 1.85 3.52 10.60
C GLY A 68 0.47 3.00 10.18
N THR A 69 -0.64 3.58 10.65
CA THR A 69 -1.99 3.21 10.21
C THR A 69 -2.90 4.42 10.11
N TYR A 70 -3.92 4.34 9.24
CA TYR A 70 -4.97 5.34 9.10
C TYR A 70 -5.65 5.66 10.45
N ALA A 71 -6.09 4.62 11.17
CA ALA A 71 -6.78 4.80 12.44
C ALA A 71 -5.90 5.51 13.49
N ALA A 72 -4.61 5.16 13.56
CA ALA A 72 -3.70 5.80 14.51
C ALA A 72 -3.41 7.26 14.15
N ASP A 73 -3.32 7.60 12.86
CA ASP A 73 -3.15 8.98 12.42
C ASP A 73 -4.42 9.81 12.56
N MET A 74 -5.60 9.22 12.39
CA MET A 74 -6.87 9.88 12.70
C MET A 74 -6.99 10.23 14.18
N ILE A 75 -6.59 9.32 15.07
CA ILE A 75 -6.58 9.60 16.52
C ILE A 75 -5.63 10.76 16.84
N LEU A 76 -4.52 10.84 16.11
CA LEU A 76 -3.48 11.83 16.33
C LEU A 76 -3.85 13.23 15.82
N ASN A 77 -4.39 13.32 14.61
CA ASN A 77 -4.64 14.58 13.90
C ASN A 77 -6.12 14.99 13.90
N GLY A 78 -6.99 14.18 14.50
CA GLY A 78 -8.44 14.32 14.40
C GLY A 78 -9.01 13.72 13.11
N GLN A 79 -10.34 13.77 12.96
CA GLN A 79 -11.02 13.29 11.75
C GLN A 79 -10.66 14.13 10.52
N GLY A 80 -10.29 15.40 10.72
CA GLY A 80 -9.84 16.25 9.63
C GLY A 80 -10.93 16.63 8.63
N ILE A 81 -12.19 16.65 9.08
CA ILE A 81 -13.36 16.97 8.25
C ILE A 81 -13.84 18.40 8.56
N ALA A 82 -13.89 18.75 9.84
CA ALA A 82 -14.29 20.04 10.33
C ALA A 82 -13.52 20.41 11.61
N GLY A 83 -13.38 21.70 11.86
CA GLY A 83 -12.89 22.22 13.14
C GLY A 83 -13.89 22.00 14.26
N ALA A 84 -13.46 22.24 15.49
CA ALA A 84 -14.27 22.13 16.70
C ALA A 84 -15.56 22.98 16.71
N ASP A 85 -15.65 24.02 15.88
CA ASP A 85 -16.87 24.83 15.69
C ASP A 85 -17.78 24.35 14.55
N GLY A 86 -17.41 23.27 13.84
CA GLY A 86 -18.17 22.70 12.73
C GLY A 86 -17.80 23.25 11.35
N THR A 87 -16.90 24.23 11.27
CA THR A 87 -16.39 24.76 9.99
C THR A 87 -15.62 23.68 9.24
N ALA A 88 -15.90 23.45 7.96
CA ALA A 88 -15.14 22.50 7.15
C ALA A 88 -13.67 22.95 7.05
N VAL A 89 -12.72 22.01 7.03
CA VAL A 89 -11.28 22.36 6.97
C VAL A 89 -10.92 23.09 5.66
N TYR A 90 -10.05 24.09 5.75
CA TYR A 90 -9.57 24.89 4.60
C TYR A 90 -8.20 25.53 4.90
N PRO A 91 -7.42 25.93 3.87
CA PRO A 91 -6.16 26.64 4.08
C PRO A 91 -6.41 27.96 4.82
N GLY A 92 -5.92 28.07 6.05
CA GLY A 92 -6.16 29.23 6.92
C GLY A 92 -6.84 28.85 8.24
N MET A 93 -7.36 27.63 8.36
CA MET A 93 -7.88 27.11 9.62
C MET A 93 -6.75 26.88 10.63
N ALA A 94 -6.94 27.42 11.84
CA ALA A 94 -6.05 27.21 12.98
C ALA A 94 -6.78 26.59 14.18
N ALA A 95 -6.12 25.64 14.83
CA ALA A 95 -6.41 25.25 16.19
C ALA A 95 -5.66 26.16 17.17
N ALA A 96 -6.37 26.64 18.19
CA ALA A 96 -5.81 27.54 19.21
C ALA A 96 -6.28 27.17 20.64
N PRO A 97 -5.65 27.71 21.70
CA PRO A 97 -6.10 27.53 23.07
C PRO A 97 -7.53 28.05 23.27
N LYS A 98 -8.22 27.55 24.30
CA LYS A 98 -9.62 27.91 24.59
C LYS A 98 -9.85 29.39 24.87
N THR A 99 -8.81 30.14 25.22
CA THR A 99 -8.82 31.59 25.44
C THR A 99 -9.02 32.39 24.14
N TYR A 100 -8.81 31.78 22.98
CA TYR A 100 -9.08 32.39 21.69
C TYR A 100 -10.46 31.98 21.21
N ASP A 101 -11.41 32.92 21.17
CA ASP A 101 -12.74 32.65 20.65
C ASP A 101 -12.70 32.19 19.19
N PHE A 102 -13.67 31.37 18.79
CA PHE A 102 -13.82 31.01 17.38
C PHE A 102 -14.09 32.26 16.53
N GLY A 103 -13.51 32.31 15.34
CA GLY A 103 -13.49 33.51 14.48
C GLY A 103 -12.42 34.55 14.85
N THR A 104 -11.56 34.28 15.84
CA THR A 104 -10.37 35.12 16.06
C THR A 104 -9.44 35.01 14.85
N ARG A 105 -8.99 36.14 14.31
CA ARG A 105 -7.99 36.15 13.22
C ARG A 105 -6.60 36.47 13.74
N ILE A 106 -5.59 35.84 13.15
CA ILE A 106 -4.20 36.02 13.56
C ILE A 106 -3.35 36.25 12.31
N ILE A 107 -2.65 37.38 12.26
CA ILE A 107 -1.61 37.62 11.26
C ILE A 107 -0.33 36.95 11.74
N LEU A 108 0.19 36.03 10.94
CA LEU A 108 1.43 35.32 11.21
C LEU A 108 2.48 35.72 10.14
N PRO A 109 3.42 36.63 10.47
CA PRO A 109 4.44 37.07 9.53
C PRO A 109 5.19 35.90 8.88
N GLY A 110 5.28 35.90 7.54
CA GLY A 110 5.94 34.85 6.77
C GLY A 110 5.11 33.56 6.56
N ILE A 111 3.92 33.45 7.16
CA ILE A 111 3.03 32.30 7.02
C ILE A 111 1.72 32.71 6.33
N GLY A 112 1.07 33.76 6.82
CA GLY A 112 -0.22 34.24 6.31
C GLY A 112 -1.21 34.56 7.43
N ASN A 113 -2.45 34.89 7.04
CA ASN A 113 -3.52 35.21 7.97
C ASN A 113 -4.40 33.99 8.18
N VAL A 114 -4.62 33.62 9.44
CA VAL A 114 -5.36 32.42 9.84
C VAL A 114 -6.56 32.78 10.71
N THR A 115 -7.55 31.89 10.75
CA THR A 115 -8.75 32.02 11.57
C THR A 115 -8.88 30.84 12.51
N VAL A 116 -9.19 31.13 13.77
CA VAL A 116 -9.39 30.12 14.81
C VAL A 116 -10.76 29.49 14.64
N HIS A 117 -10.79 28.23 14.21
CA HIS A 117 -12.00 27.40 14.07
C HIS A 117 -11.88 26.05 14.81
N ASP A 118 -10.68 25.72 15.29
CA ASP A 118 -10.41 24.39 15.81
C ASP A 118 -9.78 24.40 17.21
N ARG A 119 -9.73 23.21 17.82
CA ARG A 119 -9.17 22.93 19.14
C ARG A 119 -8.42 21.60 19.09
N GLY A 120 -7.28 21.53 19.75
CA GLY A 120 -6.57 20.27 19.94
C GLY A 120 -6.16 20.09 21.41
N GLY A 121 -6.16 18.84 21.90
CA GLY A 121 -5.82 18.55 23.30
C GLY A 121 -4.40 18.97 23.71
N ALA A 122 -3.50 19.09 22.73
CA ALA A 122 -2.13 19.57 22.93
C ALA A 122 -1.95 21.07 22.66
N ILE A 123 -2.99 21.77 22.23
CA ILE A 123 -2.94 23.17 21.78
C ILE A 123 -3.32 24.08 22.96
N ASN A 124 -2.29 24.41 23.74
CA ASN A 124 -2.42 25.08 25.04
C ASN A 124 -1.47 26.27 25.14
N GLU A 125 -1.69 27.09 26.17
CA GLU A 125 -0.75 28.13 26.60
C GLU A 125 0.37 27.49 27.43
N LEU A 126 1.62 27.79 27.09
CA LEU A 126 2.77 27.27 27.82
C LEU A 126 3.09 28.17 29.01
N SER A 127 3.66 27.61 30.06
CA SER A 127 4.09 28.37 31.25
C SER A 127 5.16 29.44 30.95
N THR A 128 5.77 29.39 29.78
CA THR A 128 6.72 30.39 29.27
C THR A 128 6.02 31.65 28.71
N GLY A 129 4.69 31.65 28.62
CA GLY A 129 3.91 32.72 27.96
C GLY A 129 3.78 32.54 26.45
N ILE A 130 4.34 31.48 25.87
CA ILE A 130 4.19 31.14 24.44
C ILE A 130 2.90 30.35 24.25
N HIS A 131 2.11 30.70 23.24
CA HIS A 131 0.84 30.02 22.95
C HIS A 131 1.03 29.05 21.78
N ARG A 132 0.40 27.87 21.83
CA ARG A 132 0.48 26.91 20.73
C ARG A 132 -0.60 27.16 19.70
N LEU A 133 -0.23 27.12 18.42
CA LEU A 133 -1.17 27.02 17.31
C LEU A 133 -0.86 25.77 16.50
N ASP A 134 -1.89 25.20 15.88
CA ASP A 134 -1.75 24.14 14.89
C ASP A 134 -2.49 24.54 13.62
N LEU A 135 -1.80 24.55 12.49
CA LEU A 135 -2.37 24.97 11.22
C LEU A 135 -2.78 23.76 10.41
N TRP A 136 -3.98 23.78 9.86
CA TRP A 136 -4.40 22.75 8.93
C TRP A 136 -3.75 22.97 7.57
N VAL A 137 -3.01 21.96 7.08
CA VAL A 137 -2.23 22.06 5.85
C VAL A 137 -2.55 20.98 4.83
N GLY A 138 -3.80 20.52 4.78
CA GLY A 138 -4.32 19.70 3.67
C GLY A 138 -4.61 18.24 4.01
N HIS A 139 -4.96 17.49 2.96
CA HIS A 139 -5.34 16.08 3.06
C HIS A 139 -4.25 15.15 2.54
N GLY A 140 -4.31 13.89 2.98
CA GLY A 140 -3.59 12.79 2.36
C GLY A 140 -2.07 12.88 2.50
N GLU A 141 -1.37 12.25 1.56
CA GLU A 141 0.10 12.24 1.50
C GLU A 141 0.67 13.64 1.27
N GLU A 142 0.04 14.46 0.45
CA GLU A 142 0.51 15.81 0.19
C GLU A 142 0.41 16.71 1.44
N GLY A 143 -0.71 16.64 2.16
CA GLY A 143 -0.89 17.33 3.43
C GLY A 143 0.11 16.84 4.48
N LEU A 144 0.39 15.53 4.54
CA LEU A 144 1.43 15.00 5.41
C LEU A 144 2.81 15.55 5.04
N ALA A 145 3.15 15.59 3.75
CA ALA A 145 4.43 16.15 3.30
C ALA A 145 4.55 17.63 3.66
N ARG A 146 3.48 18.42 3.52
CA ARG A 146 3.43 19.82 3.95
C ARG A 146 3.60 19.96 5.45
N ALA A 147 2.91 19.17 6.25
CA ALA A 147 3.03 19.22 7.71
C ALA A 147 4.45 18.90 8.19
N LEU A 148 5.08 17.88 7.59
CA LEU A 148 6.46 17.52 7.90
C LEU A 148 7.47 18.59 7.45
N ALA A 149 7.26 19.22 6.28
CA ALA A 149 8.11 20.28 5.78
C ALA A 149 7.95 21.58 6.58
N PHE A 150 6.75 21.87 7.06
CA PHE A 150 6.45 23.05 7.89
C PHE A 150 7.20 22.99 9.23
N GLY A 151 7.26 21.81 9.86
CA GLY A 151 7.98 21.63 11.12
C GLY A 151 7.40 22.49 12.26
N VAL A 152 8.26 22.93 13.17
CA VAL A 152 7.89 23.84 14.27
C VAL A 152 8.38 25.24 13.92
N GLN A 153 7.46 26.21 13.92
CA GLN A 153 7.77 27.62 13.72
C GLN A 153 7.57 28.40 15.01
N HIS A 154 8.36 29.45 15.22
CA HIS A 154 8.18 30.40 16.33
C HIS A 154 7.95 31.78 15.74
N VAL A 155 6.78 32.36 16.00
CA VAL A 155 6.34 33.59 15.35
C VAL A 155 5.65 34.49 16.36
N LYS A 156 6.04 35.76 16.38
CA LYS A 156 5.27 36.81 17.03
C LYS A 156 4.16 37.27 16.09
N GLY A 157 2.92 36.87 16.37
CA GLY A 157 1.75 37.19 15.58
C GLY A 157 0.94 38.34 16.17
N THR A 158 0.03 38.90 15.36
CA THR A 158 -0.95 39.89 15.81
C THR A 158 -2.34 39.25 15.82
N VAL A 159 -2.98 39.24 16.98
CA VAL A 159 -4.28 38.66 17.25
C VAL A 159 -5.35 39.74 17.10
N TYR A 160 -6.43 39.40 16.40
CA TYR A 160 -7.61 40.23 16.16
C TYR A 160 -8.84 39.51 16.70
N PRO A 161 -9.30 39.85 17.92
CA PRO A 161 -10.47 39.24 18.55
C PRO A 161 -11.75 39.39 17.70
N PRO A 162 -12.76 38.53 17.88
CA PRO A 162 -14.08 38.75 17.28
C PRO A 162 -14.65 40.11 17.69
N GLY A 163 -15.08 40.91 16.70
CA GLY A 163 -15.62 42.25 16.92
C GLY A 163 -14.63 43.40 16.69
N SER A 164 -13.33 43.14 16.54
CA SER A 164 -12.37 44.13 16.05
C SER A 164 -12.42 44.27 14.52
N ASP A 165 -11.75 45.28 13.95
CA ASP A 165 -11.49 45.32 12.50
C ASP A 165 -10.51 44.20 12.13
N GLN A 166 -10.99 43.18 11.41
CA GLN A 166 -10.26 41.94 11.19
C GLN A 166 -9.68 41.85 9.76
N PRO A 167 -8.41 41.47 9.60
CA PRO A 167 -7.78 41.33 8.29
C PRO A 167 -8.41 40.18 7.49
N GLY A 168 -8.44 40.26 6.16
CA GLY A 168 -8.85 39.12 5.32
C GLY A 168 -7.91 37.92 5.45
N GLU A 169 -8.40 36.73 5.13
CA GLU A 169 -7.58 35.51 5.05
C GLU A 169 -6.66 35.56 3.83
N SER A 170 -5.46 34.99 3.95
CA SER A 170 -4.44 35.04 2.89
C SER A 170 -3.65 33.76 2.71
N LEU A 171 -3.94 32.72 3.50
CA LEU A 171 -3.20 31.47 3.45
C LEU A 171 -3.73 30.60 2.31
N THR A 172 -2.83 30.11 1.46
CA THR A 172 -3.15 29.18 0.37
C THR A 172 -2.14 28.03 0.34
N PHE A 173 -2.48 26.91 -0.28
CA PHE A 173 -1.59 25.75 -0.31
C PHE A 173 -0.33 25.97 -1.14
N GLU A 174 -0.36 26.86 -2.14
CA GLU A 174 0.78 27.19 -2.99
C GLU A 174 1.95 27.77 -2.20
N ASN A 175 1.68 28.34 -1.02
CA ASN A 175 2.71 28.89 -0.14
C ASN A 175 3.45 27.81 0.67
N PHE A 176 2.96 26.56 0.68
CA PHE A 176 3.55 25.46 1.45
C PHE A 176 4.16 24.41 0.55
N SER A 177 5.46 24.16 0.74
CA SER A 177 6.15 23.08 0.04
C SER A 177 5.63 21.71 0.50
N SER A 178 5.35 20.82 -0.46
CA SER A 178 4.91 19.43 -0.25
C SER A 178 5.95 18.41 -0.73
N PRO A 179 7.19 18.39 -0.19
CA PRO A 179 8.25 17.53 -0.68
C PRO A 179 7.95 16.06 -0.35
N LEU A 180 7.39 15.32 -1.32
CA LEU A 180 7.06 13.89 -1.20
C LEU A 180 8.27 13.04 -0.74
N ALA A 181 9.48 13.51 -0.99
CA ALA A 181 10.71 12.89 -0.51
C ALA A 181 10.73 12.64 1.02
N LEU A 182 10.06 13.50 1.80
CA LEU A 182 9.95 13.35 3.25
C LEU A 182 9.10 12.15 3.69
N LEU A 183 8.32 11.56 2.80
CA LEU A 183 7.42 10.46 3.13
C LEU A 183 8.08 9.08 3.03
N HIS A 184 9.23 8.96 2.36
CA HIS A 184 9.92 7.67 2.17
C HIS A 184 10.17 6.88 3.47
N PRO A 185 10.53 7.51 4.61
CA PRO A 185 10.69 6.79 5.88
C PRO A 185 9.41 6.18 6.44
N PHE A 186 8.23 6.65 6.00
CA PHE A 186 6.91 6.20 6.43
C PHE A 186 6.30 5.16 5.48
N LEU A 187 7.01 4.80 4.42
CA LEU A 187 6.62 3.68 3.56
C LEU A 187 6.75 2.37 4.32
N ALA A 188 5.74 1.51 4.21
CA ALA A 188 5.90 0.10 4.55
C ALA A 188 7.01 -0.52 3.68
N GLU A 189 7.77 -1.49 4.21
CA GLU A 189 8.95 -2.08 3.53
C GLU A 189 8.65 -2.57 2.10
N GLU A 190 7.39 -2.93 1.79
CA GLU A 190 6.87 -2.90 0.43
C GLU A 190 5.43 -2.33 0.44
N PRO A 191 5.20 -1.12 -0.11
CA PRO A 191 3.85 -0.60 -0.25
C PRO A 191 3.09 -1.50 -1.22
N ASP A 192 2.06 -2.18 -0.71
CA ASP A 192 1.19 -3.03 -1.52
C ASP A 192 0.34 -2.13 -2.41
N LEU A 193 0.73 -1.97 -3.68
CA LEU A 193 -0.03 -1.20 -4.69
C LEU A 193 -1.50 -1.66 -4.75
N LEU A 194 -1.79 -2.91 -4.37
CA LEU A 194 -3.15 -3.44 -4.30
C LEU A 194 -4.01 -2.77 -3.22
N SER A 195 -3.40 -2.14 -2.22
CA SER A 195 -4.03 -1.44 -1.10
C SER A 195 -4.01 0.08 -1.25
N LEU A 196 -3.44 0.59 -2.34
CA LEU A 196 -3.35 2.02 -2.65
C LEU A 196 -4.44 2.42 -3.64
N HIS A 197 -4.94 3.65 -3.50
CA HIS A 197 -6.02 4.18 -4.33
C HIS A 197 -5.72 5.60 -4.85
N PRO A 198 -4.59 5.81 -5.57
CA PRO A 198 -4.27 7.12 -6.14
C PRO A 198 -5.32 7.54 -7.18
N LYS A 199 -5.71 8.81 -7.16
CA LYS A 199 -6.77 9.40 -8.01
C LYS A 199 -6.25 10.54 -8.88
N LEU A 200 -6.95 10.78 -9.99
CA LEU A 200 -6.69 11.89 -10.90
C LEU A 200 -6.69 13.23 -10.14
N GLY A 201 -5.67 14.04 -10.39
CA GLY A 201 -5.44 15.33 -9.72
C GLY A 201 -4.59 15.24 -8.46
N GLU A 202 -4.35 14.05 -7.89
CA GLU A 202 -3.53 13.91 -6.69
C GLU A 202 -2.03 14.01 -6.99
N THR A 203 -1.29 14.60 -6.04
CA THR A 203 0.18 14.54 -5.99
C THR A 203 0.61 13.71 -4.78
N SER A 204 1.16 12.51 -5.00
CA SER A 204 1.43 11.57 -3.91
C SER A 204 2.54 10.56 -4.24
N VAL A 205 3.12 9.92 -3.22
CA VAL A 205 4.05 8.79 -3.39
C VAL A 205 3.30 7.56 -3.91
N SER A 206 2.03 7.38 -3.56
CA SER A 206 1.18 6.35 -4.18
C SER A 206 1.11 6.49 -5.70
N VAL A 207 1.04 7.71 -6.22
CA VAL A 207 1.11 7.97 -7.67
C VAL A 207 2.52 7.72 -8.21
N GLN A 208 3.59 8.05 -7.48
CA GLN A 208 4.96 7.72 -7.90
C GLN A 208 5.10 6.20 -8.10
N LEU A 209 4.60 5.39 -7.17
CA LEU A 209 4.60 3.94 -7.27
C LEU A 209 3.81 3.44 -8.49
N LEU A 210 2.64 4.02 -8.77
CA LEU A 210 1.86 3.71 -9.98
C LEU A 210 2.65 4.04 -11.26
N GLN A 211 3.21 5.25 -11.36
CA GLN A 211 4.00 5.69 -12.51
C GLN A 211 5.23 4.81 -12.70
N GLU A 212 5.91 4.38 -11.63
CA GLU A 212 7.02 3.44 -11.68
C GLU A 212 6.62 2.08 -12.25
N HIS A 213 5.49 1.52 -11.80
CA HIS A 213 4.97 0.26 -12.33
C HIS A 213 4.61 0.37 -13.81
N LEU A 214 3.95 1.46 -14.21
CA LEU A 214 3.62 1.72 -15.61
C LEU A 214 4.87 1.91 -16.47
N ARG A 215 5.88 2.64 -15.97
CA ARG A 215 7.16 2.86 -16.65
C ARG A 215 7.93 1.56 -16.84
N ASP A 216 8.02 0.75 -15.79
CA ASP A 216 8.68 -0.55 -15.84
C ASP A 216 8.02 -1.49 -16.87
N LEU A 217 6.72 -1.33 -17.10
CA LEU A 217 5.97 -2.08 -18.10
C LEU A 217 5.97 -1.42 -19.49
N GLY A 218 6.56 -0.23 -19.63
CA GLY A 218 6.69 0.50 -20.90
C GLY A 218 5.51 1.41 -21.26
N TYR A 219 4.56 1.62 -20.34
CA TYR A 219 3.35 2.45 -20.55
C TYR A 219 3.55 3.91 -20.17
N PHE A 220 4.54 4.23 -19.34
CA PHE A 220 4.85 5.59 -18.88
C PHE A 220 6.28 5.96 -19.27
N ARG A 221 6.48 7.12 -19.89
CA ARG A 221 7.79 7.55 -20.43
C ARG A 221 8.33 8.83 -19.81
N ASP A 222 7.47 9.58 -19.12
CA ASP A 222 7.81 10.86 -18.52
C ASP A 222 8.58 10.68 -17.21
N ALA A 223 9.04 11.78 -16.64
CA ALA A 223 9.61 11.79 -15.30
C ALA A 223 8.54 11.38 -14.26
N ILE A 224 8.96 10.65 -13.23
CA ILE A 224 8.09 10.27 -12.11
C ILE A 224 7.86 11.51 -11.25
N SER A 225 6.77 12.20 -11.51
CA SER A 225 6.41 13.45 -10.83
C SER A 225 5.63 13.21 -9.53
N GLY A 226 4.95 12.06 -9.42
CA GLY A 226 3.95 11.84 -8.38
C GLY A 226 2.62 12.54 -8.64
N LEU A 227 2.45 13.24 -9.76
CA LEU A 227 1.18 13.86 -10.16
C LEU A 227 0.36 12.90 -11.03
N PHE A 228 -0.87 12.60 -10.60
CA PHE A 228 -1.82 11.84 -11.41
C PHE A 228 -2.52 12.81 -12.38
N GLY A 229 -1.78 13.25 -13.39
CA GLY A 229 -2.32 14.08 -14.47
C GLY A 229 -2.78 13.28 -15.69
N PRO A 230 -3.10 13.99 -16.81
CA PRO A 230 -3.54 13.37 -18.06
C PRO A 230 -2.57 12.31 -18.62
N VAL A 231 -1.26 12.50 -18.43
CA VAL A 231 -0.23 11.53 -18.87
C VAL A 231 -0.37 10.21 -18.10
N THR A 232 -0.43 10.27 -16.76
CA THR A 232 -0.61 9.09 -15.91
C THR A 232 -1.93 8.38 -16.25
N GLN A 233 -3.02 9.13 -16.44
CA GLN A 233 -4.32 8.59 -16.85
C GLN A 233 -4.25 7.86 -18.20
N THR A 234 -3.64 8.48 -19.21
CA THR A 234 -3.50 7.88 -20.54
C THR A 234 -2.64 6.62 -20.50
N SER A 235 -1.56 6.62 -19.71
CA SER A 235 -0.71 5.43 -19.49
C SER A 235 -1.48 4.29 -18.81
N LEU A 236 -2.29 4.60 -17.80
CA LEU A 236 -3.15 3.63 -17.11
C LEU A 236 -4.20 3.05 -18.07
N GLN A 237 -4.85 3.90 -18.86
CA GLN A 237 -5.84 3.51 -19.86
C GLN A 237 -5.23 2.59 -20.94
N ALA A 238 -4.03 2.91 -21.42
CA ALA A 238 -3.32 2.08 -22.38
C ALA A 238 -3.01 0.67 -21.80
N PHE A 239 -2.58 0.62 -20.54
CA PHE A 239 -2.38 -0.65 -19.82
C PHE A 239 -3.69 -1.44 -19.70
N GLN A 240 -4.77 -0.81 -19.24
CA GLN A 240 -6.09 -1.43 -19.11
C GLN A 240 -6.57 -2.00 -20.45
N LYS A 241 -6.43 -1.25 -21.55
CA LYS A 241 -6.77 -1.70 -22.91
C LYS A 241 -5.96 -2.92 -23.35
N ASP A 242 -4.66 -2.94 -23.08
CA ASP A 242 -3.79 -4.07 -23.44
C ASP A 242 -4.12 -5.35 -22.68
N PHE A 243 -4.69 -5.23 -21.48
CA PHE A 243 -5.12 -6.37 -20.66
C PHE A 243 -6.63 -6.66 -20.71
N LEU A 244 -7.40 -5.89 -21.50
CA LEU A 244 -8.86 -5.96 -21.59
C LEU A 244 -9.54 -5.79 -20.23
N ILE A 245 -9.08 -4.80 -19.47
CA ILE A 245 -9.65 -4.43 -18.17
C ILE A 245 -10.65 -3.29 -18.41
N GLU A 246 -11.92 -3.53 -18.10
CA GLU A 246 -12.99 -2.54 -18.15
C GLU A 246 -13.16 -1.92 -16.76
N GLU A 247 -12.42 -0.83 -16.50
CA GLU A 247 -12.45 -0.05 -15.27
C GLU A 247 -12.20 1.43 -15.60
N SER A 248 -12.57 2.35 -14.70
CA SER A 248 -12.20 3.76 -14.83
C SER A 248 -10.66 3.92 -14.82
N SER A 249 -10.17 4.93 -15.54
CA SER A 249 -8.75 5.34 -15.50
C SER A 249 -8.53 6.60 -14.64
N GLU A 250 -9.56 7.10 -13.96
CA GLU A 250 -9.48 8.26 -13.05
C GLU A 250 -8.97 7.89 -11.65
N GLU A 251 -8.91 6.61 -11.33
CA GLU A 251 -8.39 6.07 -10.07
C GLU A 251 -7.71 4.72 -10.36
N LEU A 252 -6.68 4.39 -9.60
CA LEU A 252 -6.15 3.03 -9.60
C LEU A 252 -7.03 2.11 -8.75
N LEU A 253 -7.86 1.30 -9.41
CA LEU A 253 -8.69 0.30 -8.75
C LEU A 253 -7.95 -1.02 -8.52
N GLU A 254 -8.43 -1.81 -7.56
CA GLU A 254 -7.76 -3.03 -7.10
C GLU A 254 -7.47 -4.05 -8.20
N LYS A 255 -8.39 -4.23 -9.16
CA LYS A 255 -8.18 -5.18 -10.27
C LYS A 255 -7.06 -4.68 -11.17
N THR A 256 -7.08 -3.42 -11.58
CA THR A 256 -5.99 -2.84 -12.37
C THR A 256 -4.65 -2.91 -11.62
N ALA A 257 -4.61 -2.63 -10.31
CA ALA A 257 -3.43 -2.78 -9.47
C ALA A 257 -2.91 -4.24 -9.44
N ALA A 258 -3.80 -5.21 -9.27
CA ALA A 258 -3.45 -6.64 -9.31
C ALA A 258 -2.83 -7.04 -10.65
N TYR A 259 -3.33 -6.50 -11.76
CA TYR A 259 -2.79 -6.73 -13.09
C TYR A 259 -1.41 -6.09 -13.26
N LEU A 260 -1.19 -4.86 -12.78
CA LEU A 260 0.12 -4.19 -12.83
C LEU A 260 1.18 -5.02 -12.07
N ILE A 261 0.86 -5.46 -10.85
CA ILE A 261 1.74 -6.32 -10.04
C ILE A 261 2.03 -7.64 -10.78
N ALA A 262 1.00 -8.29 -11.32
CA ALA A 262 1.12 -9.56 -12.03
C ALA A 262 1.94 -9.43 -13.33
N ALA A 263 1.76 -8.35 -14.08
CA ALA A 263 2.49 -8.07 -15.31
C ALA A 263 3.97 -7.79 -15.01
N LYS A 264 4.28 -6.96 -14.01
CA LYS A 264 5.65 -6.61 -13.62
C LYS A 264 6.46 -7.84 -13.24
N ARG A 265 5.87 -8.76 -12.46
CA ARG A 265 6.47 -10.05 -12.08
C ARG A 265 6.77 -10.99 -13.26
N ARG A 266 6.23 -10.72 -14.45
CA ARG A 266 6.32 -11.60 -15.64
C ARG A 266 6.89 -10.91 -16.87
N LYS A 267 7.46 -9.71 -16.76
CA LYS A 267 7.89 -8.87 -17.89
C LYS A 267 8.76 -9.62 -18.91
N ASP A 268 9.64 -10.52 -18.47
CA ASP A 268 10.63 -11.17 -19.33
C ASP A 268 10.25 -12.59 -19.81
N ALA A 269 9.01 -13.03 -19.58
CA ALA A 269 8.58 -14.39 -19.93
C ALA A 269 8.16 -14.50 -21.40
N THR A 270 8.82 -15.36 -22.19
CA THR A 270 8.39 -15.71 -23.55
C THR A 270 8.08 -17.20 -23.72
N PRO A 271 6.89 -17.59 -24.23
CA PRO A 271 6.55 -18.98 -24.44
C PRO A 271 7.17 -19.58 -25.71
N LEU A 272 7.52 -18.75 -26.70
CA LEU A 272 8.03 -19.18 -28.01
C LEU A 272 9.21 -18.30 -28.46
N ALA A 273 10.36 -18.94 -28.71
CA ALA A 273 11.57 -18.25 -29.16
C ALA A 273 11.64 -18.10 -30.69
N MET A 274 11.05 -19.00 -31.46
CA MET A 274 11.16 -19.04 -32.92
C MET A 274 9.83 -19.36 -33.62
N ILE A 275 9.85 -19.33 -34.96
CA ILE A 275 8.74 -19.71 -35.83
C ILE A 275 8.44 -21.21 -35.67
N VAL A 276 7.19 -21.61 -35.90
CA VAL A 276 6.77 -23.02 -35.83
C VAL A 276 6.10 -23.44 -37.13
N GLU A 277 6.63 -24.50 -37.72
CA GLU A 277 6.19 -25.08 -38.99
C GLU A 277 6.50 -26.58 -39.07
N ARG A 278 6.08 -27.23 -40.16
CA ARG A 278 6.42 -28.63 -40.43
C ARG A 278 7.94 -28.79 -40.50
N GLY A 279 8.49 -29.74 -39.75
CA GLY A 279 9.94 -29.95 -39.64
C GLY A 279 10.65 -29.10 -38.59
N SER A 280 9.94 -28.23 -37.86
CA SER A 280 10.51 -27.56 -36.68
C SER A 280 11.00 -28.57 -35.63
N PRO A 281 12.03 -28.23 -34.82
CA PRO A 281 12.52 -29.12 -33.79
C PRO A 281 11.44 -29.56 -32.78
N PRO A 282 11.48 -30.81 -32.28
CA PRO A 282 10.48 -31.34 -31.34
C PRO A 282 10.19 -30.47 -30.11
N GLU A 283 11.20 -29.83 -29.53
CA GLU A 283 11.09 -28.95 -28.37
C GLU A 283 10.34 -27.64 -28.66
N VAL A 284 10.43 -27.15 -29.90
CA VAL A 284 9.69 -25.96 -30.37
C VAL A 284 8.22 -26.33 -30.53
N ILE A 285 7.94 -27.48 -31.14
CA ILE A 285 6.60 -28.03 -31.31
C ILE A 285 5.95 -28.28 -29.94
N PHE A 286 6.69 -28.84 -28.98
CA PHE A 286 6.21 -29.04 -27.61
C PHE A 286 5.77 -27.74 -26.95
N LYS A 287 6.58 -26.67 -27.05
CA LYS A 287 6.24 -25.35 -26.51
C LYS A 287 5.01 -24.77 -27.21
N ALA A 288 4.88 -24.92 -28.53
CA ALA A 288 3.71 -24.46 -29.29
C ALA A 288 2.43 -25.17 -28.83
N LYS A 289 2.44 -26.50 -28.76
CA LYS A 289 1.31 -27.30 -28.27
C LYS A 289 0.92 -26.95 -26.84
N ARG A 290 1.90 -26.78 -25.92
CA ARG A 290 1.62 -26.35 -24.55
C ARG A 290 1.00 -24.96 -24.49
N THR A 291 1.47 -24.05 -25.32
CA THR A 291 0.98 -22.67 -25.36
C THR A 291 -0.45 -22.62 -25.90
N LEU A 292 -0.71 -23.25 -27.04
CA LEU A 292 -2.05 -23.33 -27.63
C LEU A 292 -3.03 -24.08 -26.71
N ARG A 293 -2.57 -25.13 -26.01
CA ARG A 293 -3.36 -25.82 -24.99
C ARG A 293 -3.71 -24.91 -23.83
N PHE A 294 -2.74 -24.17 -23.31
CA PHE A 294 -2.98 -23.20 -22.24
C PHE A 294 -3.97 -22.11 -22.68
N LEU A 295 -3.89 -21.67 -23.94
CA LEU A 295 -4.82 -20.72 -24.53
C LEU A 295 -6.22 -21.31 -24.78
N GLY A 296 -6.33 -22.62 -25.00
CA GLY A 296 -7.60 -23.35 -25.17
C GLY A 296 -7.80 -23.96 -26.56
N TYR A 297 -6.86 -23.76 -27.48
CA TYR A 297 -6.96 -24.17 -28.89
C TYR A 297 -6.52 -25.62 -29.13
N TYR A 298 -5.61 -26.17 -28.31
CA TYR A 298 -5.05 -27.51 -28.52
C TYR A 298 -5.46 -28.49 -27.41
N LYS A 299 -6.16 -29.57 -27.77
CA LYS A 299 -6.62 -30.62 -26.84
C LYS A 299 -5.85 -31.95 -26.96
N GLY A 300 -5.07 -32.13 -28.03
CA GLY A 300 -4.30 -33.34 -28.33
C GLY A 300 -3.07 -33.54 -27.45
N ARG A 301 -2.32 -34.64 -27.65
CA ARG A 301 -1.10 -34.96 -26.86
C ARG A 301 0.05 -34.00 -27.18
N THR A 302 0.73 -33.50 -26.16
CA THR A 302 1.91 -32.62 -26.31
C THR A 302 3.18 -33.42 -26.59
N ASN A 303 3.21 -34.16 -27.70
CA ASN A 303 4.44 -34.75 -28.23
C ASN A 303 5.19 -33.73 -29.12
N GLY A 304 6.38 -34.08 -29.59
CA GLY A 304 7.20 -33.20 -30.46
C GLY A 304 6.87 -33.29 -31.95
N MET A 305 5.73 -33.89 -32.34
CA MET A 305 5.35 -34.06 -33.74
C MET A 305 4.39 -32.98 -34.20
N TYR A 306 4.61 -32.48 -35.41
CA TYR A 306 3.70 -31.56 -36.07
C TYR A 306 2.58 -32.37 -36.76
N ASP A 307 1.42 -32.45 -36.11
CA ASP A 307 0.25 -33.22 -36.56
C ASP A 307 -0.88 -32.31 -37.06
N ASP A 308 -1.91 -32.90 -37.67
CA ASP A 308 -3.08 -32.16 -38.18
C ASP A 308 -3.85 -31.47 -37.04
N GLN A 309 -3.79 -32.01 -35.82
CA GLN A 309 -4.37 -31.38 -34.64
C GLN A 309 -3.66 -30.06 -34.29
N LEU A 310 -2.33 -30.02 -34.38
CA LEU A 310 -1.56 -28.79 -34.19
C LEU A 310 -1.84 -27.79 -35.31
N PHE A 311 -1.87 -28.24 -36.57
CA PHE A 311 -2.22 -27.39 -37.70
C PHE A 311 -3.58 -26.72 -37.49
N ASN A 312 -4.62 -27.51 -37.16
CA ASN A 312 -5.97 -27.01 -36.92
C ASN A 312 -6.04 -26.06 -35.71
N ALA A 313 -5.28 -26.34 -34.64
CA ALA A 313 -5.21 -25.44 -33.48
C ALA A 313 -4.56 -24.10 -33.82
N ILE A 314 -3.50 -24.09 -34.64
CA ILE A 314 -2.88 -22.85 -35.11
C ILE A 314 -3.84 -22.10 -36.03
N LEU A 315 -4.49 -22.79 -36.96
CA LEU A 315 -5.46 -22.19 -37.88
C LEU A 315 -6.66 -21.58 -37.14
N ALA A 316 -7.21 -22.27 -36.15
CA ALA A 316 -8.30 -21.75 -35.31
C ALA A 316 -7.86 -20.48 -34.58
N PHE A 317 -6.68 -20.48 -33.94
CA PHE A 317 -6.11 -19.28 -33.31
C PHE A 317 -5.93 -18.13 -34.31
N GLN A 318 -5.45 -18.42 -35.52
CA GLN A 318 -5.26 -17.40 -36.55
C GLN A 318 -6.60 -16.82 -37.01
N LYS A 319 -7.64 -17.64 -37.20
CA LYS A 319 -8.99 -17.18 -37.56
C LYS A 319 -9.64 -16.33 -36.47
N ASP A 320 -9.58 -16.78 -35.21
CA ASP A 320 -10.14 -16.04 -34.06
C ASP A 320 -9.50 -14.66 -33.87
N HIS A 321 -8.26 -14.50 -34.34
CA HIS A 321 -7.54 -13.24 -34.33
C HIS A 321 -7.41 -12.56 -35.70
N GLN A 322 -8.17 -13.01 -36.69
CA GLN A 322 -8.26 -12.43 -38.04
C GLN A 322 -6.88 -12.31 -38.72
N LEU A 323 -5.97 -13.25 -38.47
CA LEU A 323 -4.65 -13.31 -39.09
C LEU A 323 -4.66 -14.02 -40.44
N VAL A 324 -5.64 -14.92 -40.66
CA VAL A 324 -5.94 -15.62 -41.92
C VAL A 324 -7.45 -15.83 -42.00
N GLY A 325 -8.00 -15.92 -43.22
CA GLY A 325 -9.41 -16.23 -43.48
C GLY A 325 -9.67 -17.72 -43.76
N SER A 326 -8.74 -18.43 -44.39
CA SER A 326 -8.93 -19.82 -44.81
C SER A 326 -7.71 -20.72 -44.53
N ALA A 327 -7.88 -22.03 -44.73
CA ALA A 327 -6.80 -23.01 -44.60
C ALA A 327 -5.80 -22.97 -45.77
N THR A 328 -6.15 -22.33 -46.88
CA THR A 328 -5.30 -22.19 -48.07
C THR A 328 -4.53 -20.88 -48.11
N ASP A 329 -4.81 -19.96 -47.19
CA ASP A 329 -4.12 -18.69 -47.12
C ASP A 329 -2.64 -18.89 -46.80
N SER A 330 -1.80 -18.00 -47.34
CA SER A 330 -0.36 -18.04 -47.06
C SER A 330 -0.09 -17.91 -45.57
N GLY A 331 0.60 -18.90 -44.99
CA GLY A 331 0.90 -18.97 -43.56
C GLY A 331 -0.19 -19.62 -42.68
N ALA A 332 -1.29 -20.09 -43.27
CA ALA A 332 -2.31 -20.88 -42.57
C ALA A 332 -1.68 -22.09 -41.88
N GLY A 333 -1.98 -22.26 -40.60
CA GLY A 333 -1.44 -23.32 -39.77
C GLY A 333 0.03 -23.12 -39.35
N ARG A 334 0.77 -22.13 -39.85
CA ARG A 334 2.16 -21.83 -39.44
C ARG A 334 2.21 -20.72 -38.38
N ILE A 335 3.02 -20.88 -37.34
CA ILE A 335 3.30 -19.77 -36.39
C ILE A 335 4.43 -18.89 -36.94
N GLY A 336 4.10 -18.03 -37.90
CA GLY A 336 5.01 -16.99 -38.42
C GLY A 336 5.15 -15.77 -37.48
N PRO A 337 5.86 -14.70 -37.88
CA PRO A 337 6.09 -13.54 -37.02
C PRO A 337 4.82 -12.88 -36.44
N LEU A 338 3.77 -12.69 -37.27
CA LEU A 338 2.51 -12.10 -36.84
C LEU A 338 1.75 -13.00 -35.86
N THR A 339 1.61 -14.29 -36.19
CA THR A 339 0.98 -15.29 -35.32
C THR A 339 1.74 -15.45 -34.01
N LYS A 340 3.08 -15.50 -34.06
CA LYS A 340 3.94 -15.55 -32.88
C LYS A 340 3.69 -14.35 -31.98
N LYS A 341 3.74 -13.12 -32.51
CA LYS A 341 3.49 -11.90 -31.74
C LYS A 341 2.14 -11.96 -31.05
N LYS A 342 1.06 -12.25 -31.78
CA LYS A 342 -0.30 -12.32 -31.22
C LYS A 342 -0.43 -13.41 -30.16
N LEU A 343 0.15 -14.58 -30.41
CA LEU A 343 0.11 -15.73 -29.51
C LEU A 343 0.86 -15.46 -28.20
N VAL A 344 2.05 -14.83 -28.28
CA VAL A 344 2.80 -14.38 -27.09
C VAL A 344 1.99 -13.37 -26.29
N THR A 345 1.37 -12.38 -26.94
CA THR A 345 0.50 -11.39 -26.27
C THR A 345 -0.71 -12.06 -25.59
N SER A 346 -1.44 -12.92 -26.29
CA SER A 346 -2.59 -13.64 -25.71
C SER A 346 -2.17 -14.55 -24.54
N TRP A 347 -1.01 -15.19 -24.65
CA TRP A 347 -0.46 -16.04 -23.58
C TRP A 347 -0.09 -15.23 -22.34
N GLN A 348 0.61 -14.10 -22.52
CA GLN A 348 1.01 -13.21 -21.44
C GLN A 348 -0.23 -12.66 -20.74
N ARG A 349 -1.21 -12.14 -21.51
CA ARG A 349 -2.47 -11.63 -20.98
C ARG A 349 -3.20 -12.67 -20.11
N LYS A 350 -3.35 -13.90 -20.61
CA LYS A 350 -4.03 -14.98 -19.85
C LYS A 350 -3.27 -15.38 -18.58
N HIS A 351 -1.93 -15.38 -18.61
CA HIS A 351 -1.13 -15.65 -17.42
C HIS A 351 -1.18 -14.54 -16.37
N VAL A 352 -1.12 -13.28 -16.81
CA VAL A 352 -1.26 -12.10 -15.94
C VAL A 352 -2.64 -12.11 -15.31
N ALA A 353 -3.70 -12.32 -16.09
CA ALA A 353 -5.08 -12.42 -15.59
C ALA A 353 -5.22 -13.47 -14.48
N ARG A 354 -4.76 -14.71 -14.71
CA ARG A 354 -4.79 -15.77 -13.68
C ARG A 354 -4.00 -15.42 -12.41
N SER A 355 -2.90 -14.68 -12.56
CA SER A 355 -2.10 -14.24 -11.42
C SER A 355 -2.79 -13.09 -10.67
N ALA A 356 -3.41 -12.15 -11.38
CA ALA A 356 -4.17 -11.04 -10.81
C ALA A 356 -5.42 -11.54 -10.08
N GLU A 357 -6.19 -12.46 -10.67
CA GLU A 357 -7.32 -13.14 -10.02
C GLU A 357 -6.91 -13.82 -8.70
N ARG A 358 -5.73 -14.45 -8.68
CA ARG A 358 -5.18 -15.00 -7.43
C ARG A 358 -4.88 -13.92 -6.41
N LEU A 359 -4.29 -12.80 -6.80
CA LEU A 359 -3.98 -11.69 -5.88
C LEU A 359 -5.27 -11.12 -5.28
N LEU A 360 -6.28 -10.86 -6.10
CA LEU A 360 -7.59 -10.38 -5.66
C LEU A 360 -8.26 -11.37 -4.70
N ALA A 361 -8.23 -12.67 -5.02
CA ALA A 361 -8.78 -13.69 -4.13
C ALA A 361 -8.04 -13.73 -2.79
N LEU A 362 -6.71 -13.63 -2.78
CA LEU A 362 -5.91 -13.59 -1.55
C LEU A 362 -6.24 -12.34 -0.71
N LYS A 363 -6.41 -11.17 -1.34
CA LYS A 363 -6.83 -9.94 -0.65
C LYS A 363 -8.22 -10.07 -0.06
N LYS A 364 -9.20 -10.59 -0.81
CA LYS A 364 -10.55 -10.82 -0.30
C LYS A 364 -10.56 -11.77 0.90
N ILE A 365 -9.77 -12.85 0.87
CA ILE A 365 -9.60 -13.76 2.02
C ILE A 365 -9.02 -13.02 3.23
N GLU A 366 -8.05 -12.13 3.01
CA GLU A 366 -7.45 -11.35 4.08
C GLU A 366 -8.45 -10.35 4.72
N SER A 367 -9.34 -9.74 3.93
CA SER A 367 -10.46 -8.94 4.45
C SER A 367 -11.37 -9.78 5.34
N LEU A 368 -11.82 -10.94 4.85
CA LEU A 368 -12.71 -11.83 5.59
C LEU A 368 -12.10 -12.32 6.91
N LEU A 369 -10.81 -12.66 6.90
CA LEU A 369 -10.09 -13.06 8.11
C LEU A 369 -10.01 -11.93 9.15
N SER A 370 -9.86 -10.70 8.68
CA SER A 370 -9.80 -9.52 9.54
C SER A 370 -11.19 -9.18 10.10
N GLU A 371 -12.24 -9.23 9.27
CA GLU A 371 -13.65 -9.01 9.67
C GLU A 371 -14.13 -10.01 10.72
N ARG A 372 -13.70 -11.28 10.62
CA ARG A 372 -14.05 -12.32 11.60
C ARG A 372 -13.21 -12.28 12.88
N GLY A 373 -12.07 -11.58 12.85
CA GLY A 373 -11.13 -11.58 13.97
C GLY A 373 -10.47 -12.94 14.21
N ASP A 374 -10.25 -13.74 13.14
CA ASP A 374 -9.71 -15.10 13.24
C ASP A 374 -8.20 -15.15 13.59
N ILE A 375 -7.54 -13.99 13.59
CA ILE A 375 -6.09 -13.85 13.79
C ILE A 375 -5.85 -12.93 14.98
N PRO A 376 -4.81 -13.17 15.81
CA PRO A 376 -4.42 -12.21 16.83
C PRO A 376 -4.06 -10.85 16.21
N ASP A 377 -4.57 -9.78 16.81
CA ASP A 377 -4.36 -8.39 16.37
C ASP A 377 -3.15 -7.75 17.07
N SER A 378 -2.69 -8.37 18.16
CA SER A 378 -1.55 -7.95 18.97
C SER A 378 -0.36 -8.92 18.85
N PHE A 379 0.83 -8.42 19.17
CA PHE A 379 1.98 -9.28 19.43
C PHE A 379 1.84 -9.92 20.80
N LEU A 380 2.21 -11.19 20.91
CA LEU A 380 2.00 -11.97 22.12
C LEU A 380 3.30 -12.58 22.63
N ALA A 381 3.48 -12.56 23.94
CA ALA A 381 4.58 -13.15 24.68
C ALA A 381 4.06 -13.95 25.89
N GLU A 382 4.96 -14.69 26.53
CA GLU A 382 4.67 -15.37 27.79
C GLU A 382 4.21 -14.36 28.86
N GLY A 383 3.11 -14.67 29.54
CA GLY A 383 2.42 -13.80 30.50
C GLY A 383 1.17 -13.12 29.95
N ASP A 384 1.03 -13.03 28.61
CA ASP A 384 -0.16 -12.43 28.01
C ASP A 384 -1.40 -13.31 28.20
N LYS A 385 -2.58 -12.68 28.19
CA LYS A 385 -3.87 -13.34 28.34
C LYS A 385 -4.95 -12.67 27.52
N GLY A 386 -5.97 -13.43 27.12
CA GLY A 386 -7.16 -12.91 26.49
C GLY A 386 -7.55 -13.63 25.19
N SER A 387 -8.40 -12.97 24.41
CA SER A 387 -8.93 -13.50 23.15
C SER A 387 -7.82 -13.75 22.13
N ASP A 388 -6.85 -12.85 22.00
CA ASP A 388 -5.74 -13.02 21.05
C ASP A 388 -4.84 -14.22 21.36
N VAL A 389 -4.57 -14.48 22.64
CA VAL A 389 -3.85 -15.70 23.05
C VAL A 389 -4.68 -16.94 22.72
N ARG A 390 -6.00 -16.90 22.94
CA ARG A 390 -6.90 -18.00 22.59
C ARG A 390 -6.89 -18.26 21.08
N LYS A 391 -6.94 -17.21 20.25
CA LYS A 391 -6.81 -17.32 18.77
C LYS A 391 -5.49 -17.96 18.37
N LEU A 392 -4.36 -17.52 18.96
CA LEU A 392 -3.05 -18.11 18.70
C LEU A 392 -3.02 -19.61 19.04
N GLN A 393 -3.53 -19.99 20.21
CA GLN A 393 -3.60 -21.38 20.64
C GLN A 393 -4.46 -22.23 19.69
N VAL A 394 -5.60 -21.71 19.22
CA VAL A 394 -6.44 -22.34 18.19
C VAL A 394 -5.64 -22.53 16.89
N LEU A 395 -4.97 -21.49 16.40
CA LEU A 395 -4.17 -21.56 15.17
C LEU A 395 -3.01 -22.57 15.27
N LEU A 396 -2.37 -22.67 16.44
CA LEU A 396 -1.33 -23.67 16.70
C LEU A 396 -1.91 -25.09 16.81
N ARG A 397 -3.06 -25.24 17.48
CA ARG A 397 -3.78 -26.51 17.63
C ARG A 397 -4.20 -27.07 16.28
N ASP A 398 -4.81 -26.24 15.43
CA ASP A 398 -5.28 -26.65 14.11
C ASP A 398 -4.13 -27.08 13.17
N ARG A 399 -2.89 -26.76 13.55
CA ARG A 399 -1.65 -27.19 12.87
C ARG A 399 -0.92 -28.33 13.60
N GLY A 400 -1.47 -28.82 14.72
CA GLY A 400 -0.89 -29.92 15.50
C GLY A 400 0.23 -29.51 16.46
N PHE A 401 0.48 -28.21 16.68
CA PHE A 401 1.52 -27.74 17.60
C PHE A 401 1.02 -27.54 19.03
N PHE A 402 -0.29 -27.49 19.25
CA PHE A 402 -0.88 -27.19 20.56
C PHE A 402 -1.98 -28.19 20.96
N PRO A 403 -2.01 -28.69 22.22
CA PRO A 403 -3.03 -29.65 22.66
C PRO A 403 -4.44 -29.07 22.65
N ALA A 404 -5.42 -29.85 22.16
CA ALA A 404 -6.79 -29.39 21.97
C ALA A 404 -7.52 -29.04 23.28
N ASP A 405 -7.21 -29.75 24.36
CA ASP A 405 -7.76 -29.61 25.70
C ASP A 405 -7.18 -28.40 26.47
N ARG A 406 -6.16 -27.73 25.94
CA ARG A 406 -5.40 -26.68 26.65
C ARG A 406 -5.64 -25.26 26.14
N VAL A 407 -6.65 -25.04 25.30
CA VAL A 407 -7.01 -23.71 24.77
C VAL A 407 -7.65 -22.87 25.88
N SER A 408 -6.83 -22.16 26.64
CA SER A 408 -7.21 -21.40 27.84
C SER A 408 -7.28 -19.89 27.62
N GLY A 409 -6.61 -19.37 26.59
CA GLY A 409 -6.35 -17.94 26.45
C GLY A 409 -5.30 -17.39 27.41
N LEU A 410 -4.48 -18.26 28.02
CA LEU A 410 -3.33 -17.89 28.86
C LEU A 410 -2.02 -18.30 28.17
N PHE A 411 -1.11 -17.34 27.98
CA PHE A 411 0.16 -17.59 27.32
C PHE A 411 1.20 -18.04 28.37
N GLY A 412 1.17 -19.32 28.71
CA GLY A 412 2.18 -19.94 29.57
C GLY A 412 3.27 -20.67 28.78
N THR A 413 4.10 -21.42 29.51
CA THR A 413 5.19 -22.25 28.96
C THR A 413 4.72 -23.18 27.85
N VAL A 414 3.57 -23.83 27.99
CA VAL A 414 2.99 -24.72 26.96
C VAL A 414 2.72 -23.98 25.65
N THR A 415 2.20 -22.75 25.71
CA THR A 415 1.95 -21.94 24.50
C THR A 415 3.26 -21.45 23.89
N ARG A 416 4.22 -21.04 24.73
CA ARG A 416 5.56 -20.64 24.27
C ARG A 416 6.27 -21.78 23.55
N ASP A 417 6.30 -22.97 24.13
CA ASP A 417 7.02 -24.12 23.59
C ASP A 417 6.37 -24.62 22.29
N ALA A 418 5.03 -24.64 22.22
CA ALA A 418 4.28 -24.87 21.00
C ALA A 418 4.59 -23.84 19.91
N LEU A 419 4.68 -22.56 20.28
CA LEU A 419 5.02 -21.48 19.36
C LEU A 419 6.45 -21.63 18.82
N ILE A 420 7.42 -21.97 19.67
CA ILE A 420 8.80 -22.25 19.26
C ILE A 420 8.83 -23.39 18.24
N THR A 421 8.08 -24.46 18.50
CA THR A 421 8.02 -25.62 17.60
C THR A 421 7.44 -25.24 16.25
N TYR A 422 6.34 -24.47 16.24
CA TYR A 422 5.79 -23.91 15.01
C TYR A 422 6.81 -23.00 14.28
N GLN A 423 7.51 -22.12 15.00
CA GLN A 423 8.46 -21.19 14.41
C GLN A 423 9.65 -21.90 13.78
N LEU A 424 10.12 -23.00 14.37
CA LEU A 424 11.16 -23.85 13.80
C LEU A 424 10.65 -24.57 12.55
N ASP A 425 9.47 -25.20 12.61
CA ASP A 425 8.86 -25.90 11.47
C ASP A 425 8.61 -24.96 10.27
N ALA A 426 8.06 -23.79 10.55
CA ALA A 426 7.81 -22.74 9.56
C ALA A 426 9.07 -22.00 9.11
N LYS A 427 10.25 -22.33 9.67
CA LYS A 427 11.55 -21.70 9.38
C LYS A 427 11.56 -20.18 9.60
N ILE A 428 10.82 -19.73 10.62
CA ILE A 428 10.76 -18.34 11.08
C ILE A 428 11.96 -18.04 11.97
N ILE A 429 12.39 -19.05 12.74
CA ILE A 429 13.63 -19.07 13.52
C ILE A 429 14.44 -20.31 13.11
N GLU A 430 15.76 -20.26 13.29
CA GLU A 430 16.65 -21.40 13.07
C GLU A 430 16.92 -22.17 14.37
N LYS A 431 16.90 -21.48 15.52
CA LYS A 431 17.18 -22.05 16.83
C LYS A 431 16.46 -21.30 17.95
N ILE A 432 16.31 -21.96 19.10
CA ILE A 432 15.61 -21.42 20.27
C ILE A 432 16.26 -20.16 20.87
N SER A 433 17.54 -19.90 20.59
CA SER A 433 18.23 -18.69 21.05
C SER A 433 17.97 -17.46 20.17
N ASP A 434 17.22 -17.60 19.07
CA ASP A 434 16.94 -16.48 18.18
C ASP A 434 15.99 -15.49 18.86
N LYS A 435 16.20 -14.18 18.62
CA LYS A 435 15.52 -13.09 19.34
C LYS A 435 13.98 -13.13 19.29
N GLY A 436 13.39 -13.85 18.33
CA GLY A 436 11.94 -14.00 18.17
C GLY A 436 11.38 -15.35 18.65
N ALA A 437 12.21 -16.24 19.19
CA ALA A 437 11.79 -17.57 19.63
C ALA A 437 10.79 -17.45 20.79
N GLY A 438 9.62 -18.10 20.65
CA GLY A 438 8.57 -18.06 21.65
C GLY A 438 7.80 -16.74 21.72
N PHE A 439 8.09 -15.81 20.81
CA PHE A 439 7.39 -14.53 20.69
C PHE A 439 6.54 -14.49 19.41
N PHE A 440 5.25 -14.20 19.54
CA PHE A 440 4.34 -13.97 18.43
C PHE A 440 4.53 -12.55 17.88
N GLY A 441 5.69 -12.32 17.28
CA GLY A 441 6.06 -11.03 16.69
C GLY A 441 5.68 -10.89 15.21
N PRO A 442 6.12 -9.79 14.57
CA PRO A 442 5.79 -9.46 13.18
C PRO A 442 6.05 -10.60 12.18
N ALA A 443 7.21 -11.26 12.27
CA ALA A 443 7.57 -12.36 11.38
C ALA A 443 6.63 -13.58 11.54
N THR A 444 6.27 -13.88 12.79
CA THR A 444 5.37 -14.99 13.14
C THR A 444 3.95 -14.72 12.65
N LEU A 445 3.43 -13.52 12.91
CA LEU A 445 2.13 -13.07 12.44
C LEU A 445 2.06 -13.10 10.90
N ALA A 446 3.05 -12.54 10.22
CA ALA A 446 3.11 -12.51 8.75
C ALA A 446 3.15 -13.93 8.16
N ALA A 447 3.90 -14.85 8.78
CA ALA A 447 3.95 -16.24 8.35
C ALA A 447 2.60 -16.95 8.54
N MET A 448 1.96 -16.80 9.70
CA MET A 448 0.64 -17.40 9.97
C MET A 448 -0.44 -16.84 9.04
N LYS A 449 -0.51 -15.52 8.87
CA LYS A 449 -1.41 -14.85 7.90
C LYS A 449 -1.22 -15.44 6.50
N ARG A 450 0.02 -15.50 6.02
CA ARG A 450 0.34 -16.06 4.68
C ARG A 450 -0.09 -17.52 4.55
N GLN A 451 0.16 -18.36 5.55
CA GLN A 451 -0.24 -19.77 5.52
C GLN A 451 -1.76 -19.93 5.52
N LEU A 452 -2.46 -19.23 6.41
CA LEU A 452 -3.92 -19.28 6.53
C LEU A 452 -4.57 -18.84 5.22
N ARG A 453 -4.14 -17.68 4.69
CA ARG A 453 -4.60 -17.14 3.41
C ARG A 453 -4.38 -18.12 2.25
N ASN A 454 -3.21 -18.78 2.20
CA ASN A 454 -2.92 -19.77 1.17
C ASN A 454 -3.77 -21.05 1.31
N ASN A 455 -4.08 -21.48 2.54
CA ASN A 455 -4.93 -22.64 2.78
C ASN A 455 -6.38 -22.36 2.39
N LEU A 456 -6.94 -21.23 2.83
CA LEU A 456 -8.28 -20.80 2.43
C LEU A 456 -8.38 -20.58 0.92
N TYR A 457 -7.34 -20.08 0.26
CA TYR A 457 -7.31 -19.97 -1.18
C TYR A 457 -7.43 -21.34 -1.88
N LYS A 458 -6.83 -22.40 -1.33
CA LYS A 458 -7.01 -23.77 -1.85
C LYS A 458 -8.46 -24.24 -1.69
N VAL A 459 -9.09 -23.94 -0.56
CA VAL A 459 -10.51 -24.26 -0.30
C VAL A 459 -11.38 -23.54 -1.33
N VAL A 460 -11.22 -22.22 -1.49
CA VAL A 460 -11.98 -21.43 -2.49
C VAL A 460 -11.79 -21.96 -3.91
N ARG A 461 -10.57 -22.38 -4.26
CA ARG A 461 -10.27 -22.96 -5.58
C ARG A 461 -10.90 -24.32 -5.82
N GLY A 462 -11.17 -25.10 -4.77
CA GLY A 462 -11.74 -26.45 -4.86
C GLY A 462 -13.25 -26.51 -4.67
N ALA A 463 -13.78 -25.71 -3.74
CA ALA A 463 -15.17 -25.75 -3.29
C ALA A 463 -15.95 -24.44 -3.49
N GLY A 464 -15.30 -23.39 -4.01
CA GLY A 464 -15.91 -22.07 -4.22
C GLY A 464 -15.91 -21.18 -2.96
N TRP A 465 -16.40 -19.96 -3.11
CA TRP A 465 -16.35 -18.94 -2.05
C TRP A 465 -17.26 -19.24 -0.85
N ASN A 466 -18.37 -19.97 -1.05
CA ASN A 466 -19.32 -20.32 0.02
C ASN A 466 -18.74 -21.31 1.04
N ALA A 467 -17.55 -21.87 0.76
CA ALA A 467 -16.89 -22.82 1.64
C ALA A 467 -16.02 -22.17 2.72
N ILE A 468 -15.82 -20.84 2.68
CA ILE A 468 -15.02 -20.13 3.67
C ILE A 468 -15.80 -19.08 4.41
#